data_AF-A0A1K9Z412-F1
#
_entry.id   AF-A0A1K9Z412-F1
#
_cell.length_a   1.000
_cell.length_b   1.000
_cell.length_c   1.000
_cell.angle_alpha   90.00
_cell.angle_beta   90.00
_cell.angle_gamma   90.00
#
_symmetry.space_group_name_H-M   'P 1'
#
loop_
_entity.id
_entity.type
_entity.pdbx_description
1 polymer ?
#
loop_
_entity_poly.entity_id
_entity_poly.type
_entity_poly.pdbx_seq_one_letter_code
_entity_poly.pdbx_strand_id
1 'polypeptide(L)'
;MLFAVGILLWLLTESLSSEQGFQNAQEIVSGFFGTFILWGILTALAYHIAGGIRHLLMDMGYFEELESGALSAKVSFVATVVLSILAGIMVW
;
A
#
# COMPACT_ATOMS: atom_id res chain seq x y z
N MET A 1 3.88 7.14 4.41
CA MET A 1 3.08 6.26 5.28
C MET A 1 2.37 6.96 6.43
N LEU A 2 3.02 7.88 7.17
CA LEU A 2 2.42 8.53 8.36
C LEU A 2 1.01 9.12 8.14
N PHE A 3 0.82 9.94 7.11
CA PHE A 3 -0.49 10.53 6.81
C PHE A 3 -1.55 9.49 6.41
N ALA A 4 -1.14 8.45 5.67
CA ALA A 4 -2.04 7.37 5.29
C ALA A 4 -2.57 6.61 6.52
N VAL A 5 -1.75 6.44 7.57
CA VAL A 5 -2.20 5.84 8.84
C VAL A 5 -3.31 6.69 9.47
N GLY A 6 -3.19 8.02 9.48
CA GLY A 6 -4.24 8.90 9.99
C GLY A 6 -5.57 8.76 9.22
N ILE A 7 -5.51 8.71 7.89
CA ILE A 7 -6.69 8.50 7.03
C ILE A 7 -7.33 7.14 7.30
N LEU A 8 -6.52 6.07 7.36
CA LEU A 8 -7.02 4.71 7.60
C LEU A 8 -7.60 4.54 9.00
N LEU A 9 -7.00 5.16 10.03
CA LEU A 9 -7.54 5.13 11.39
C LEU A 9 -8.85 5.91 11.49
N TRP A 10 -8.96 7.07 10.85
CA TRP A 10 -10.23 7.81 10.78
C TRP A 10 -11.33 6.97 10.11
N LEU A 11 -11.03 6.38 8.94
CA LEU A 11 -11.98 5.53 8.22
C LEU A 11 -12.37 4.28 9.05
N LEU A 12 -11.41 3.67 9.74
CA LEU A 12 -11.66 2.55 10.64
C LEU A 12 -12.56 2.96 11.81
N THR A 13 -12.29 4.09 12.45
CA THR A 13 -13.13 4.62 13.55
C THR A 13 -14.55 4.90 13.06
N GLU A 14 -14.73 5.53 11.90
CA GLU A 14 -16.06 5.78 11.32
C GLU A 14 -16.80 4.45 11.07
N SER A 15 -16.11 3.47 10.46
CA SER A 15 -16.69 2.16 10.13
C SER A 15 -17.15 1.34 11.34
N LEU A 16 -16.55 1.59 12.52
CA LEU A 16 -16.85 0.88 13.77
C LEU A 16 -17.77 1.68 14.71
N SER A 17 -18.12 2.92 14.37
CA SER A 17 -18.84 3.81 15.26
C SER A 17 -20.31 3.44 15.46
N SER A 18 -20.98 2.95 14.42
CA SER A 18 -22.40 2.57 14.38
C SER A 18 -22.76 1.95 13.02
N GLU A 19 -23.98 1.45 12.86
CA GLU A 19 -24.49 1.01 11.55
C GLU A 19 -24.47 2.15 10.52
N GLN A 20 -24.92 3.35 10.90
CA GLN A 20 -24.87 4.52 10.02
C GLN A 20 -23.43 4.91 9.66
N GLY A 21 -22.50 4.85 10.62
CA GLY A 21 -21.09 5.12 10.37
C GLY A 21 -20.45 4.11 9.41
N PHE A 22 -20.82 2.83 9.52
CA PHE A 22 -20.39 1.81 8.56
C PHE A 22 -20.92 2.10 7.14
N GLN A 23 -22.20 2.48 7.01
CA GLN A 23 -22.78 2.88 5.73
C GLN A 23 -22.07 4.10 5.12
N ASN A 24 -21.77 5.13 5.94
CA ASN A 24 -20.99 6.29 5.49
C ASN A 24 -19.60 5.90 4.98
N ALA A 25 -18.88 5.05 5.74
CA ALA A 25 -17.57 4.55 5.35
C ALA A 25 -17.64 3.77 4.03
N GLN A 26 -18.68 2.94 3.85
CA GLN A 26 -18.95 2.21 2.62
C GLN A 26 -19.19 3.15 1.43
N GLU A 27 -20.01 4.19 1.59
CA GLU A 27 -20.25 5.20 0.55
C GLU A 27 -18.95 5.90 0.14
N ILE A 28 -18.09 6.24 1.10
CA ILE A 28 -16.79 6.86 0.82
C ILE A 28 -15.91 5.92 -0.01
N VAL A 29 -15.73 4.67 0.39
CA VAL A 29 -14.82 3.74 -0.30
C VAL A 29 -15.38 3.15 -1.59
N SER A 30 -16.69 3.26 -1.81
CA SER A 30 -17.35 2.89 -3.07
C SER A 30 -17.35 4.02 -4.10
N GLY A 31 -17.16 5.27 -3.66
CA GLY A 31 -17.01 6.42 -4.55
C GLY A 31 -15.65 6.42 -5.24
N PHE A 32 -15.62 6.75 -6.54
CA PHE A 32 -14.41 6.73 -7.38
C PHE A 32 -13.19 7.38 -6.72
N PHE A 33 -13.34 8.58 -6.14
CA PHE A 33 -12.24 9.28 -5.48
C PHE A 33 -11.75 8.56 -4.21
N GLY A 34 -12.66 8.03 -3.40
CA GLY A 34 -12.30 7.28 -2.20
C GLY A 34 -11.59 5.98 -2.53
N THR A 35 -12.13 5.21 -3.48
CA THR A 35 -11.49 3.99 -4.00
C THR A 35 -10.11 4.28 -4.60
N PHE A 36 -9.98 5.34 -5.40
CA PHE A 36 -8.71 5.73 -6.02
C PHE A 36 -7.65 6.13 -4.98
N ILE A 37 -8.04 6.89 -3.96
CA ILE A 37 -7.14 7.25 -2.85
C ILE A 37 -6.73 5.99 -2.05
N LEU A 38 -7.67 5.10 -1.76
CA LEU A 38 -7.40 3.85 -1.04
C LEU A 38 -6.44 2.96 -1.83
N TRP A 39 -6.66 2.80 -3.14
CA TRP A 39 -5.73 2.11 -4.04
C TRP A 39 -4.33 2.75 -4.03
N GLY A 40 -4.25 4.08 -4.08
CA GLY A 40 -2.99 4.82 -4.00
C GLY A 40 -2.24 4.59 -2.68
N ILE A 41 -2.96 4.57 -1.56
CA ILE A 41 -2.40 4.24 -0.24
C ILE A 41 -1.84 2.81 -0.23
N LEU A 42 -2.61 1.83 -0.70
CA LEU A 42 -2.18 0.43 -0.75
C LEU A 42 -0.98 0.23 -1.68
N THR A 43 -0.95 0.91 -2.82
CA THR A 43 0.17 0.88 -3.76
C THR A 43 1.44 1.49 -3.14
N ALA A 44 1.32 2.66 -2.49
CA ALA A 44 2.44 3.28 -1.80
C ALA A 44 2.96 2.43 -0.64
N LEU A 45 2.06 1.77 0.10
CA LEU A 45 2.41 0.83 1.16
C LEU A 45 3.15 -0.40 0.60
N ALA A 46 2.66 -0.99 -0.48
CA ALA A 46 3.31 -2.12 -1.15
C ALA A 46 4.74 -1.77 -1.60
N TYR A 47 4.92 -0.59 -2.22
CA TYR A 47 6.24 -0.10 -2.60
C TYR A 47 7.16 0.10 -1.39
N HIS A 48 6.63 0.72 -0.33
CA HIS A 48 7.38 0.99 0.89
C HIS A 48 7.86 -0.31 1.57
N ILE A 49 6.99 -1.33 1.65
CA ILE A 49 7.35 -2.64 2.19
C ILE A 49 8.36 -3.36 1.29
N ALA A 50 8.15 -3.38 -0.03
CA ALA A 50 9.09 -4.03 -0.96
C ALA A 50 10.49 -3.40 -0.90
N GLY A 51 10.56 -2.07 -0.80
CA GLY A 51 11.80 -1.34 -0.58
C GLY A 51 12.41 -1.62 0.80
N GLY A 52 11.58 -1.64 1.86
CA GLY A 52 12.01 -1.96 3.22
C GLY A 52 12.61 -3.37 3.32
N ILE A 53 11.97 -4.38 2.74
CA ILE A 53 12.50 -5.75 2.66
C ILE A 53 13.82 -5.78 1.89
N ARG A 54 13.90 -5.09 0.75
CA ARG A 54 15.16 -4.97 0.00
C ARG A 54 16.27 -4.36 0.84
N HIS A 55 15.98 -3.32 1.62
CA HIS A 55 16.95 -2.71 2.53
C HIS A 55 17.39 -3.66 3.64
N LEU A 56 16.46 -4.38 4.27
CA LEU A 56 16.81 -5.38 5.28
C LEU A 56 17.70 -6.50 4.71
N LEU A 57 17.48 -6.92 3.47
CA LEU A 57 18.35 -7.89 2.79
C LEU A 57 19.74 -7.30 2.54
N MET A 58 19.84 -6.02 2.18
CA MET A 58 21.13 -5.34 2.05
C MET A 58 21.86 -5.23 3.38
N ASP A 59 21.15 -4.94 4.48
CA ASP A 59 21.72 -4.91 5.83
C ASP A 59 22.25 -6.29 6.28
N MET A 60 21.74 -7.38 5.69
CA MET A 60 22.20 -8.75 5.90
C MET A 60 23.36 -9.16 4.97
N GLY A 61 23.88 -8.26 4.12
CA GLY A 61 24.99 -8.51 3.20
C GLY A 61 24.58 -9.05 1.82
N TYR A 62 23.31 -8.94 1.42
CA TYR A 62 22.86 -9.31 0.08
C TYR A 62 22.83 -8.10 -0.87
N PHE A 63 23.08 -8.34 -2.17
CA PHE A 63 22.93 -7.33 -3.24
C PHE A 63 23.87 -6.11 -3.16
N GLU A 64 25.09 -6.28 -2.64
CA GLU A 64 26.05 -5.19 -2.41
C GLU A 64 26.65 -4.61 -3.70
N GLU A 65 26.77 -5.42 -4.75
CA GLU A 65 27.34 -4.99 -6.03
C GLU A 65 26.32 -4.23 -6.88
N LEU A 66 26.79 -3.26 -7.67
CA LEU A 66 25.93 -2.38 -8.48
C LEU A 66 24.92 -3.14 -9.35
N GLU A 67 25.35 -4.22 -10.02
CA GLU A 67 24.49 -5.03 -10.87
C GLU A 67 23.40 -5.73 -10.04
N SER A 68 23.78 -6.35 -8.92
CA SER A 68 22.85 -7.03 -8.01
C SER A 68 21.89 -6.06 -7.30
N GLY A 69 22.36 -4.86 -6.96
CA GLY A 69 21.58 -3.76 -6.40
C GLY A 69 20.57 -3.20 -7.40
N ALA A 70 20.93 -3.11 -8.68
CA ALA A 70 20.04 -2.72 -9.77
C ALA A 70 19.00 -3.80 -10.08
N LEU A 71 19.39 -5.08 -10.07
CA LEU A 71 18.46 -6.19 -10.26
C LEU A 71 17.43 -6.25 -9.12
N SER A 72 17.87 -6.17 -7.86
CA SER A 72 16.95 -6.17 -6.70
C SER A 72 15.98 -4.98 -6.73
N ALA A 73 16.41 -3.80 -7.18
CA ALA A 73 15.51 -2.66 -7.37
C ALA A 73 14.44 -2.94 -8.44
N LYS A 74 14.81 -3.51 -9.59
CA LYS A 74 13.85 -3.92 -10.64
C LYS A 74 12.85 -4.93 -10.11
N VAL A 75 13.29 -5.93 -9.33
CA VAL A 75 12.42 -6.91 -8.69
C VAL A 75 11.45 -6.23 -7.72
N SER A 76 11.90 -5.30 -6.88
CA SER A 76 11.02 -4.53 -5.99
C SER A 76 9.94 -3.75 -6.76
N PHE A 77 10.28 -3.15 -7.92
CA PHE A 77 9.30 -2.50 -8.77
C PHE A 77 8.27 -3.47 -9.35
N VAL A 78 8.71 -4.63 -9.89
CA VAL A 78 7.80 -5.64 -10.42
C VAL A 78 6.86 -6.17 -9.34
N ALA A 79 7.39 -6.50 -8.16
CA ALA A 79 6.58 -6.93 -7.02
C ALA A 79 5.54 -5.87 -6.62
N THR A 80 5.94 -4.59 -6.61
CA THR A 80 5.02 -3.47 -6.34
C THR A 80 3.92 -3.37 -7.38
N VAL A 81 4.23 -3.51 -8.68
CA VAL A 81 3.23 -3.46 -9.75
C VAL A 81 2.22 -4.60 -9.60
N VAL A 82 2.69 -5.83 -9.34
CA VAL A 82 1.82 -6.98 -9.10
C VAL A 82 0.90 -6.73 -7.90
N LEU A 83 1.44 -6.27 -6.78
CA LEU A 83 0.66 -5.96 -5.58
C LEU A 83 -0.32 -4.79 -5.80
N SER A 84 0.06 -3.79 -6.59
CA SER A 84 -0.81 -2.66 -6.95
C SER A 84 -2.00 -3.10 -7.81
N ILE A 85 -1.79 -4.04 -8.75
CA ILE A 85 -2.87 -4.64 -9.53
C ILE A 85 -3.81 -5.45 -8.63
N LEU A 86 -3.25 -6.29 -7.74
CA LEU A 86 -4.05 -7.06 -6.78
C LEU A 86 -4.84 -6.15 -5.84
N ALA A 87 -4.23 -5.06 -5.37
CA ALA A 87 -4.92 -4.03 -4.59
C ALA A 87 -6.05 -3.39 -5.40
N GLY A 88 -5.85 -3.13 -6.70
CA GLY A 88 -6.89 -2.63 -7.60
C GLY A 88 -8.08 -3.59 -7.71
N ILE A 89 -7.81 -4.88 -7.90
CA ILE A 89 -8.85 -5.94 -7.93
C ILE A 89 -9.60 -6.03 -6.58
N MET A 90 -8.93 -5.73 -5.47
CA MET A 90 -9.54 -5.80 -4.15
C MET A 90 -10.49 -4.63 -3.86
N VAL A 91 -10.18 -3.44 -4.37
CA VAL A 91 -10.92 -2.21 -4.02
C VAL A 91 -11.98 -1.81 -5.06
N TRP A 92 -11.93 -2.36 -6.28
CA TRP A 92 -12.96 -2.21 -7.31
C TRP A 92 -13.63 -3.56 -7.60
#